data_AF-A0A3B0W5F7-F1
#
_entry.id   AF-A0A3B0W5F7-F1
#
_cell.length_a   1.000
_cell.length_b   1.000
_cell.length_c   1.000
_cell.angle_alpha   90.00
_cell.angle_beta   90.00
_cell.angle_gamma   90.00
#
_symmetry.space_group_name_H-M   'P 1'
#
loop_
_entity.id
_entity.type
_entity.pdbx_description
1 polymer ?
#
loop_
_entity_poly.entity_id
_entity_poly.type
_entity_poly.pdbx_seq_one_letter_code
_entity_poly.pdbx_strand_id
1 'polypeptide(L)'
;THWHHAYWRLNFDINGSDNDQVFIFDGTNETLMTSEFSDLKELNNANNDTSTWDDEISWLIKDSVTGRGYRLAASAEGSSQLGFVDDYYTPVNPGGDNYHNVDVMVSRYKLINGTLPEYSDTPGFNNLGDCSMDEENIVGDPNDSNNLPETLVGENVVLWYRTAIEDLQNQGMLCKTGGPTLIPIGDWSADIIFTNGFE
;
A
#
# COMPACT_ATOMS: atom_id res chain seq x y z
N THR A 1 -0.59 14.92 21.05
CA THR A 1 -0.69 13.77 20.15
C THR A 1 -0.14 14.18 18.81
N HIS A 2 0.52 13.27 18.11
CA HIS A 2 0.92 13.43 16.72
C HIS A 2 0.87 12.07 16.02
N TRP A 3 1.02 12.06 14.70
CA TRP A 3 1.02 10.84 13.91
C TRP A 3 2.34 10.71 13.17
N HIS A 4 2.84 9.49 13.09
CA HIS A 4 3.94 9.14 12.21
C HIS A 4 3.37 8.47 10.98
N HIS A 5 3.78 8.93 9.80
CA HIS A 5 3.41 8.34 8.52
C HIS A 5 4.69 7.87 7.82
N ALA A 6 4.66 6.68 7.25
CA ALA A 6 5.72 6.14 6.41
C ALA A 6 5.08 5.48 5.19
N TYR A 7 5.66 5.72 4.01
CA TYR A 7 5.23 5.07 2.78
C TYR A 7 6.29 4.05 2.34
N TRP A 8 5.87 2.81 2.18
CA TRP A 8 6.68 1.71 1.67
C TRP A 8 6.48 1.62 0.16
N ARG A 9 7.55 1.76 -0.62
CA ARG A 9 7.54 1.51 -2.07
C ARG A 9 7.95 0.06 -2.34
N LEU A 10 7.04 -0.74 -2.87
CA LEU A 10 7.22 -2.16 -3.15
C LEU A 10 7.16 -2.40 -4.66
N ASN A 11 8.30 -2.74 -5.25
CA ASN A 11 8.39 -3.15 -6.66
C ASN A 11 8.18 -4.66 -6.73
N PHE A 12 7.07 -5.11 -7.32
CA PHE A 12 6.82 -6.54 -7.49
C PHE A 12 7.35 -6.98 -8.85
N ASP A 13 8.12 -8.08 -8.85
CA ASP A 13 8.61 -8.75 -10.05
C ASP A 13 8.36 -10.27 -9.88
N ILE A 14 7.09 -10.70 -9.89
CA ILE A 14 6.73 -12.08 -9.58
C ILE A 14 7.00 -12.97 -10.80
N ASN A 15 8.05 -13.79 -10.72
CA ASN A 15 8.60 -14.54 -11.86
C ASN A 15 9.11 -13.64 -13.01
N GLY A 16 9.51 -12.41 -12.70
CA GLY A 16 9.93 -11.39 -13.66
C GLY A 16 9.01 -10.17 -13.61
N SER A 17 9.31 -9.16 -14.42
CA SER A 17 8.60 -7.87 -14.42
C SER A 17 7.31 -7.85 -15.24
N ASP A 18 7.07 -8.91 -16.01
CA ASP A 18 6.00 -8.98 -16.99
C ASP A 18 4.84 -9.80 -16.41
N ASN A 19 3.60 -9.45 -16.82
CA ASN A 19 2.38 -10.20 -16.50
C ASN A 19 1.88 -10.09 -15.05
N ASP A 20 2.47 -9.21 -14.24
CA ASP A 20 1.94 -8.87 -12.92
C ASP A 20 0.62 -8.12 -13.03
N GLN A 21 -0.34 -8.51 -12.20
CA GLN A 21 -1.69 -8.00 -12.15
C GLN A 21 -2.05 -7.66 -10.72
N VAL A 22 -2.77 -6.54 -10.55
CA VAL A 22 -3.19 -6.07 -9.24
C VAL A 22 -4.70 -6.23 -9.10
N PHE A 23 -5.13 -6.73 -7.94
CA PHE A 23 -6.52 -6.92 -7.60
C PHE A 23 -6.83 -6.26 -6.27
N ILE A 24 -8.01 -5.63 -6.19
CA ILE A 24 -8.63 -5.31 -4.90
C ILE A 24 -9.43 -6.55 -4.47
N PHE A 25 -9.20 -7.03 -3.25
CA PHE A 25 -9.94 -8.13 -2.65
C PHE A 25 -10.77 -7.66 -1.47
N ASP A 26 -12.08 -7.88 -1.55
CA ASP A 26 -13.08 -7.43 -0.56
C ASP A 26 -13.40 -8.50 0.50
N GLY A 27 -12.54 -9.51 0.65
CA GLY A 27 -12.78 -10.70 1.48
C GLY A 27 -13.45 -11.86 0.72
N THR A 28 -14.10 -11.60 -0.41
CA THR A 28 -14.81 -12.63 -1.19
C THR A 28 -14.44 -12.64 -2.68
N ASN A 29 -14.36 -11.46 -3.30
CA ASN A 29 -14.15 -11.27 -4.72
C ASN A 29 -12.84 -10.55 -4.98
N GLU A 30 -12.20 -10.90 -6.09
CA GLU A 30 -11.06 -10.18 -6.62
C GLU A 30 -11.51 -9.31 -7.80
N THR A 31 -11.24 -8.01 -7.72
CA THR A 31 -11.48 -7.06 -8.82
C THR A 31 -10.16 -6.71 -9.47
N LEU A 32 -9.96 -7.13 -10.73
CA LEU A 32 -8.76 -6.78 -11.50
C LEU A 32 -8.72 -5.27 -11.75
N MET A 33 -7.59 -4.66 -11.41
CA MET A 33 -7.31 -3.26 -11.68
C MET A 33 -6.46 -3.14 -12.95
N THR A 34 -6.95 -2.38 -13.92
CA THR A 34 -6.28 -2.21 -15.23
C THR A 34 -5.64 -0.84 -15.41
N SER A 35 -5.85 0.08 -14.48
CA SER A 35 -5.28 1.43 -14.48
C SER A 35 -4.74 1.76 -13.09
N GLU A 36 -3.79 2.69 -13.03
CA GLU A 36 -3.26 3.23 -11.77
C GLU A 36 -4.41 3.73 -10.88
N PHE A 37 -4.26 3.57 -9.57
CA PHE A 37 -5.30 3.93 -8.62
C PHE A 37 -4.73 4.14 -7.21
N SER A 38 -5.47 4.89 -6.41
CA SER A 38 -5.27 4.98 -4.97
C SER A 38 -6.47 4.40 -4.22
N ASP A 39 -6.24 3.97 -2.99
CA ASP A 39 -7.23 3.28 -2.17
C ASP A 39 -7.00 3.51 -0.66
N LEU A 40 -8.00 3.15 0.13
CA LEU A 40 -7.99 3.23 1.59
C LEU A 40 -7.99 1.81 2.19
N LYS A 41 -7.35 1.63 3.35
CA LYS A 41 -7.43 0.37 4.11
C LYS A 41 -8.84 0.08 4.62
N GLU A 42 -9.63 1.13 4.80
CA GLU A 42 -11.02 1.04 5.21
C GLU A 42 -11.96 1.22 4.01
N LEU A 43 -12.86 0.26 3.80
CA LEU A 43 -14.10 0.54 3.08
C LEU A 43 -14.83 1.55 3.96
N ASN A 44 -14.99 2.79 3.50
CA ASN A 44 -15.75 3.88 4.12
C ASN A 44 -16.98 3.35 4.88
N ASN A 45 -16.83 2.95 6.14
CA ASN A 45 -17.95 2.60 6.96
C ASN A 45 -18.39 3.92 7.59
N ALA A 46 -19.03 4.74 6.74
CA ALA A 46 -19.71 5.99 7.12
C ALA A 46 -20.76 5.79 8.24
N ASN A 47 -20.91 4.57 8.77
CA ASN A 47 -21.88 4.17 9.76
C ASN A 47 -21.29 3.70 11.10
N ASN A 48 -19.98 3.85 11.36
CA ASN A 48 -19.40 3.59 12.69
C ASN A 48 -19.68 2.14 13.18
N ASP A 49 -19.87 1.20 12.25
CA ASP A 49 -20.17 -0.19 12.56
C ASP A 49 -18.85 -0.94 12.76
N THR A 50 -18.57 -1.22 14.02
CA THR A 50 -17.36 -1.88 14.50
C THR A 50 -17.51 -3.41 14.54
N SER A 51 -18.53 -3.98 13.89
CA SER A 51 -18.86 -5.40 14.01
C SER A 51 -18.33 -6.32 12.91
N THR A 52 -17.68 -5.79 11.87
CA THR A 52 -17.12 -6.58 10.73
C THR A 52 -15.67 -6.21 10.41
N TRP A 53 -14.86 -5.90 11.43
CA TRP A 53 -13.42 -5.61 11.26
C TRP A 53 -12.59 -6.77 10.66
N ASP A 54 -13.20 -7.93 10.43
CA ASP A 54 -12.60 -9.13 9.81
C ASP A 54 -12.74 -9.16 8.27
N ASP A 55 -13.51 -8.26 7.64
CA ASP A 55 -13.67 -8.22 6.18
C ASP A 55 -12.61 -7.29 5.56
N GLU A 56 -11.36 -7.77 5.59
CA GLU A 56 -10.12 -7.13 5.17
C GLU A 56 -10.10 -6.76 3.68
N ILE A 57 -10.33 -5.48 3.33
CA ILE A 57 -9.81 -4.96 2.05
C ILE A 57 -8.31 -5.26 2.03
N SER A 58 -7.87 -5.89 0.95
CA SER A 58 -6.47 -6.19 0.73
C SER A 58 -6.16 -6.12 -0.76
N TRP A 59 -4.88 -5.97 -1.07
CA TRP A 59 -4.42 -5.85 -2.45
C TRP A 59 -3.61 -7.08 -2.79
N LEU A 60 -4.00 -7.76 -3.86
CA LEU A 60 -3.29 -8.94 -4.35
C LEU A 60 -2.50 -8.52 -5.56
N ILE A 61 -1.21 -8.85 -5.58
CA ILE A 61 -0.36 -8.74 -6.76
C ILE A 61 -0.05 -10.16 -7.18
N LYS A 62 -0.41 -10.52 -8.41
CA LYS A 62 -0.26 -11.87 -8.96
C LYS A 62 0.36 -11.83 -10.34
N ASP A 63 1.25 -12.77 -10.60
CA ASP A 63 1.63 -13.12 -11.95
C ASP A 63 0.47 -13.87 -12.63
N SER A 64 0.00 -13.33 -13.74
CA SER A 64 -1.16 -13.87 -14.46
C SER A 64 -0.91 -15.21 -15.16
N VAL A 65 0.36 -15.61 -15.33
CA VAL A 65 0.73 -16.88 -15.95
C VAL A 65 0.72 -18.02 -14.91
N THR A 66 1.38 -17.82 -13.77
CA THR A 66 1.52 -18.85 -12.73
C THR A 66 0.47 -18.79 -11.63
N GLY A 67 -0.21 -17.65 -11.48
CA GLY A 67 -1.13 -17.39 -10.37
C GLY A 67 -0.43 -17.20 -9.02
N ARG A 68 0.92 -17.11 -9.00
CA ARG A 68 1.70 -16.82 -7.80
C ARG A 68 1.65 -15.34 -7.48
N GLY A 69 1.85 -15.01 -6.22
CA GLY A 69 2.07 -13.62 -5.82
C GLY A 69 1.93 -13.38 -4.34
N TYR A 70 1.50 -12.19 -3.97
CA TYR A 70 1.33 -11.79 -2.58
C TYR A 70 0.00 -11.07 -2.37
N ARG A 71 -0.69 -11.40 -1.28
CA ARG A 71 -1.72 -10.59 -0.68
C ARG A 71 -1.05 -9.64 0.31
N LEU A 72 -1.27 -8.34 0.13
CA LEU A 72 -0.87 -7.31 1.06
C LEU A 72 -2.03 -7.03 2.01
N ALA A 73 -1.81 -7.28 3.29
CA ALA A 73 -2.74 -6.98 4.36
C ALA A 73 -2.10 -5.99 5.34
N ALA A 74 -2.92 -5.14 5.96
CA ALA A 74 -2.43 -4.33 7.07
C ALA A 74 -2.08 -5.25 8.25
N SER A 75 -0.90 -5.07 8.84
CA SER A 75 -0.60 -5.80 10.07
C SER A 75 -1.46 -5.21 11.21
N ALA A 76 -2.22 -6.06 11.90
CA ALA A 76 -2.82 -5.73 13.19
C ALA A 76 -1.85 -6.03 14.36
N GLU A 77 -0.52 -5.99 14.11
CA GLU A 77 0.49 -6.24 15.14
C GLU A 77 0.76 -4.98 15.99
N GLY A 78 -0.29 -4.27 16.37
CA GLY A 78 -0.31 -3.44 17.55
C GLY A 78 -0.60 -4.32 18.76
N SER A 79 0.35 -4.45 19.68
CA SER A 79 0.05 -4.98 21.02
C SER A 79 -1.01 -4.07 21.66
N SER A 80 -2.29 -4.44 21.54
CA SER A 80 -3.41 -3.80 22.25
C SER A 80 -3.19 -3.76 23.76
N GLN A 81 -2.32 -4.66 24.28
CA GLN A 81 -1.81 -4.67 25.65
C GLN A 81 -1.00 -3.43 26.06
N LEU A 82 -0.49 -2.63 25.11
CA LEU A 82 0.32 -1.44 25.38
C LEU A 82 -0.41 -0.12 25.07
N GLY A 83 -1.67 -0.19 24.63
CA GLY A 83 -2.51 0.99 24.39
C GLY A 83 -2.12 1.80 23.14
N PHE A 84 -1.67 1.13 22.08
CA PHE A 84 -1.42 1.75 20.78
C PHE A 84 -2.63 1.61 19.86
N VAL A 85 -2.90 2.65 19.06
CA VAL A 85 -3.79 2.53 17.91
C VAL A 85 -2.94 1.98 16.77
N ASP A 86 -3.36 0.83 16.26
CA ASP A 86 -2.67 0.05 15.24
C ASP A 86 -2.58 0.80 13.91
N ASP A 87 -1.66 0.36 13.04
CA ASP A 87 -1.55 0.85 11.66
C ASP A 87 -2.87 0.69 10.90
N TYR A 88 -3.56 -0.42 11.15
CA TYR A 88 -4.88 -0.68 10.60
C TYR A 88 -5.95 0.33 11.06
N TYR A 89 -5.86 0.84 12.30
CA TYR A 89 -6.88 1.70 12.88
C TYR A 89 -6.55 3.20 12.81
N THR A 90 -5.41 3.57 12.24
CA THR A 90 -5.02 4.98 12.09
C THR A 90 -5.55 5.51 10.76
N PRO A 91 -6.63 6.32 10.75
CA PRO A 91 -7.27 6.75 9.51
C PRO A 91 -6.37 7.69 8.71
N VAL A 92 -6.73 7.91 7.45
CA VAL A 92 -6.15 8.98 6.65
C VAL A 92 -6.50 10.36 7.22
N ASN A 93 -5.61 11.33 6.99
CA ASN A 93 -5.78 12.72 7.44
C ASN A 93 -6.24 12.90 8.91
N PRO A 94 -5.61 12.22 9.90
CA PRO A 94 -6.11 12.25 11.27
C PRO A 94 -6.01 13.64 11.93
N GLY A 95 -5.10 14.49 11.43
CA GLY A 95 -4.93 15.88 11.87
C GLY A 95 -5.80 16.90 11.12
N GLY A 96 -6.46 16.54 10.01
CA GLY A 96 -7.22 17.46 9.17
C GLY A 96 -6.37 18.44 8.33
N ASP A 97 -5.08 18.15 8.14
CA ASP A 97 -4.13 18.97 7.37
C ASP A 97 -4.07 18.60 5.87
N ASN A 98 -4.70 17.49 5.48
CA ASN A 98 -4.79 16.94 4.13
C ASN A 98 -3.43 16.54 3.53
N TYR A 99 -2.43 16.18 4.35
CA TYR A 99 -1.12 15.76 3.84
C TYR A 99 -1.02 14.29 3.47
N HIS A 100 -1.90 13.45 4.01
CA HIS A 100 -1.89 12.00 3.81
C HIS A 100 -3.33 11.49 3.65
N ASN A 101 -3.82 11.49 2.41
CA ASN A 101 -5.24 11.26 2.10
C ASN A 101 -5.56 9.85 1.63
N VAL A 102 -4.54 9.05 1.35
CA VAL A 102 -4.67 7.66 0.88
C VAL A 102 -3.74 6.73 1.66
N ASP A 103 -4.08 5.44 1.68
CA ASP A 103 -3.24 4.41 2.30
C ASP A 103 -2.49 3.57 1.27
N VAL A 104 -3.10 3.32 0.11
CA VAL A 104 -2.49 2.54 -0.96
C VAL A 104 -2.50 3.33 -2.24
N MET A 105 -1.41 3.23 -2.98
CA MET A 105 -1.31 3.72 -4.36
C MET A 105 -0.64 2.64 -5.20
N VAL A 106 -1.17 2.39 -6.39
CA VAL A 106 -0.63 1.42 -7.32
C VAL A 106 -0.37 2.11 -8.64
N SER A 107 0.87 2.03 -9.08
CA SER A 107 1.37 2.65 -10.30
C SER A 107 2.12 1.64 -11.15
N ARG A 108 2.32 1.95 -12.44
CA ARG A 108 3.35 1.24 -13.20
C ARG A 108 4.72 1.72 -12.73
N TYR A 109 5.74 0.90 -12.90
CA TYR A 109 7.12 1.29 -12.67
C TYR A 109 7.53 2.41 -13.65
N LYS A 110 8.09 3.51 -13.11
CA LYS A 110 8.54 4.66 -13.91
C LYS A 110 10.02 4.94 -13.64
N LEU A 111 10.77 5.10 -14.73
CA LEU A 111 12.10 5.68 -14.72
C LEU A 111 12.04 7.02 -15.43
N ILE A 112 12.70 8.02 -14.85
CA ILE A 112 12.70 9.37 -15.40
C ILE A 112 14.14 9.71 -15.73
N ASN A 113 14.38 9.89 -17.03
CA ASN A 113 15.73 9.98 -17.59
C ASN A 113 16.64 8.81 -17.16
N GLY A 114 16.06 7.61 -17.06
CA GLY A 114 16.78 6.38 -16.67
C GLY A 114 17.10 6.28 -15.17
N THR A 115 16.58 7.19 -14.34
CA THR A 115 16.78 7.18 -12.88
C THR A 115 15.45 6.97 -12.18
N LEU A 116 15.48 6.14 -11.13
CA LEU A 116 14.34 6.01 -10.22
C LEU A 116 14.26 7.29 -9.37
N PRO A 117 13.11 7.97 -9.31
CA PRO A 117 12.98 9.08 -8.38
C PRO A 117 12.81 8.52 -6.95
N GLU A 118 13.59 9.05 -6.01
CA GLU A 118 13.80 8.43 -4.69
C GLU A 118 12.57 8.56 -3.76
N TYR A 119 11.67 9.52 -4.05
CA TYR A 119 10.54 9.90 -3.18
C TYR A 119 9.18 9.92 -3.90
N SER A 120 9.15 9.55 -5.16
CA SER A 120 7.96 9.48 -6.01
C SER A 120 8.32 8.77 -7.30
N ASP A 121 7.33 8.43 -8.14
CA ASP A 121 7.59 8.01 -9.51
C ASP A 121 7.64 9.22 -10.49
N THR A 122 7.67 10.46 -9.97
CA THR A 122 7.72 11.73 -10.73
C THR A 122 8.66 12.78 -10.08
N PRO A 123 9.85 13.11 -10.64
CA PRO A 123 10.85 13.94 -9.98
C PRO A 123 10.38 15.37 -9.77
N GLY A 124 10.66 15.93 -8.59
CA GLY A 124 10.20 17.25 -8.19
C GLY A 124 8.79 17.26 -7.59
N PHE A 125 8.12 16.10 -7.57
CA PHE A 125 6.85 15.88 -6.88
C PHE A 125 7.06 14.98 -5.65
N ASN A 126 6.25 15.19 -4.61
CA ASN A 126 6.36 14.57 -3.27
C ASN A 126 7.77 14.70 -2.68
N ASN A 127 8.29 15.93 -2.62
CA ASN A 127 9.62 16.17 -2.06
C ASN A 127 9.60 15.95 -0.54
N LEU A 128 10.67 15.40 0.02
CA LEU A 128 10.78 15.14 1.47
C LEU A 128 10.45 16.36 2.36
N GLY A 129 10.71 17.57 1.87
CA GLY A 129 10.45 18.80 2.63
C GLY A 129 8.98 19.23 2.69
N ASP A 130 8.12 18.66 1.85
CA ASP A 130 6.72 19.06 1.73
C ASP A 130 5.84 18.41 2.81
N CYS A 131 6.36 17.37 3.49
CA CYS A 131 5.65 16.55 4.50
C CYS A 131 4.33 15.92 4.00
N SER A 132 4.01 16.06 2.72
CA SER A 132 2.82 15.54 2.07
C SER A 132 3.15 14.42 1.11
N MET A 133 2.23 13.48 0.98
CA MET A 133 2.24 12.47 -0.08
C MET A 133 1.01 12.71 -0.94
N ASP A 134 1.20 13.46 -2.03
CA ASP A 134 0.17 13.76 -3.02
C ASP A 134 0.09 12.59 -4.01
N GLU A 135 -1.01 11.85 -3.91
CA GLU A 135 -1.26 10.62 -4.66
C GLU A 135 -1.39 10.85 -6.16
N GLU A 136 -1.92 12.00 -6.58
CA GLU A 136 -2.16 12.31 -7.98
C GLU A 136 -0.84 12.40 -8.75
N ASN A 137 0.24 12.77 -8.08
CA ASN A 137 1.58 12.78 -8.65
C ASN A 137 2.17 11.39 -8.93
N ILE A 138 1.55 10.33 -8.39
CA ILE A 138 1.97 8.93 -8.57
C ILE A 138 1.01 8.19 -9.50
N VAL A 139 -0.29 8.26 -9.21
CA VAL A 139 -1.32 7.44 -9.88
C VAL A 139 -2.20 8.21 -10.85
N GLY A 140 -1.97 9.53 -10.99
CA GLY A 140 -2.82 10.41 -11.78
C GLY A 140 -4.14 10.76 -11.08
N ASP A 141 -4.89 11.66 -11.70
CA ASP A 141 -6.26 12.04 -11.34
C ASP A 141 -7.19 11.77 -12.54
N PRO A 142 -8.21 10.90 -12.41
CA PRO A 142 -9.17 10.66 -13.48
C PRO A 142 -9.96 11.93 -13.89
N ASN A 143 -9.92 13.00 -13.10
CA ASN A 143 -10.54 14.29 -13.39
C ASN A 143 -9.58 15.32 -14.01
N ASP A 144 -8.27 15.07 -14.03
CA ASP A 144 -7.29 15.92 -14.72
C ASP A 144 -6.85 15.31 -16.05
N SER A 145 -7.32 15.92 -17.15
CA SER A 145 -6.93 15.52 -18.51
C SER A 145 -5.42 15.60 -18.81
N ASN A 146 -4.63 16.30 -17.99
CA ASN A 146 -3.18 16.41 -18.16
C ASN A 146 -2.39 15.40 -17.32
N ASN A 147 -3.06 14.71 -16.39
CA ASN A 147 -2.46 13.79 -15.44
C ASN A 147 -3.36 12.56 -15.23
N LEU A 148 -3.84 11.96 -16.32
CA LEU A 148 -4.74 10.79 -16.22
C LEU A 148 -3.98 9.56 -15.72
N PRO A 149 -4.65 8.67 -14.94
CA PRO A 149 -4.08 7.39 -14.55
C PRO A 149 -3.60 6.56 -15.75
N GLU A 150 -2.41 5.98 -15.64
CA GLU A 150 -1.85 5.16 -16.71
C GLU A 150 -2.38 3.71 -16.67
N THR A 151 -2.11 2.93 -17.72
CA THR A 151 -2.47 1.51 -17.75
C THR A 151 -1.54 0.69 -16.85
N LEU A 152 -2.09 -0.34 -16.19
CA LEU A 152 -1.32 -1.38 -15.48
C LEU A 152 -1.21 -2.68 -16.30
N VAL A 153 -1.92 -2.78 -17.43
CA VAL A 153 -1.96 -4.01 -18.23
C VAL A 153 -0.61 -4.28 -18.89
N GLY A 154 0.05 -5.37 -18.46
CA GLY A 154 1.33 -5.81 -19.02
C GLY A 154 2.53 -4.97 -18.59
N GLU A 155 2.35 -4.13 -17.56
CA GLU A 155 3.40 -3.29 -17.01
C GLU A 155 4.00 -3.91 -15.75
N ASN A 156 5.21 -3.48 -15.39
CA ASN A 156 5.77 -3.73 -14.06
C ASN A 156 5.01 -2.86 -13.05
N VAL A 157 4.56 -3.42 -11.93
CA VAL A 157 3.70 -2.74 -10.96
C VAL A 157 4.43 -2.39 -9.67
N VAL A 158 4.19 -1.17 -9.20
CA VAL A 158 4.70 -0.63 -7.95
C VAL A 158 3.53 -0.34 -7.04
N LEU A 159 3.56 -0.92 -5.84
CA LEU A 159 2.61 -0.59 -4.78
C LEU A 159 3.30 0.29 -3.75
N TRP A 160 2.62 1.37 -3.38
CA TRP A 160 2.97 2.21 -2.26
C TRP A 160 1.99 1.95 -1.12
N TYR A 161 2.50 1.63 0.07
CA TYR A 161 1.69 1.34 1.25
C TYR A 161 2.00 2.32 2.37
N ARG A 162 0.97 2.95 2.93
CA ARG A 162 1.09 3.83 4.08
C ARG A 162 0.97 3.04 5.38
N THR A 163 2.03 3.10 6.15
CA THR A 163 2.00 2.83 7.58
C THR A 163 1.75 4.12 8.33
N ALA A 164 0.83 4.09 9.30
CA ALA A 164 0.58 5.22 10.19
C ALA A 164 0.49 4.77 11.65
N ILE A 165 0.99 5.58 12.58
CA ILE A 165 0.93 5.29 14.01
C ILE A 165 0.57 6.56 14.76
N GLU A 166 -0.43 6.47 15.65
CA GLU A 166 -0.74 7.54 16.60
C GLU A 166 0.24 7.52 17.79
N ASP A 167 0.85 8.67 18.06
CA ASP A 167 1.70 8.91 19.22
C ASP A 167 1.01 9.83 20.24
N LEU A 168 0.61 9.21 21.35
CA LEU A 168 -0.01 9.88 22.48
C LEU A 168 1.05 10.43 23.45
N GLN A 169 0.83 11.66 23.91
CA GLN A 169 1.70 12.27 24.90
C GLN A 169 1.75 11.42 26.18
N ASN A 170 2.95 11.32 26.77
CA ASN A 170 3.24 10.61 28.03
C ASN A 170 3.26 9.06 27.95
N GLN A 171 3.29 8.46 26.76
CA GLN A 171 3.52 7.01 26.61
C GLN A 171 5.01 6.63 26.69
N GLY A 172 5.93 7.60 26.64
CA GLY A 172 7.38 7.35 26.62
C GLY A 172 7.87 6.77 25.28
N MET A 173 9.18 6.49 25.18
CA MET A 173 9.79 5.86 24.00
C MET A 173 9.52 4.35 24.00
N LEU A 174 8.26 3.95 23.87
CA LEU A 174 7.90 2.55 23.65
C LEU A 174 8.06 2.21 22.17
N CYS A 175 8.49 0.98 21.88
CA CYS A 175 8.52 0.49 20.52
C CYS A 175 7.09 0.42 19.96
N LYS A 176 6.89 1.04 18.81
CA LYS A 176 5.65 0.98 18.03
C LYS A 176 5.96 0.30 16.71
N THR A 177 5.06 -0.58 16.28
CA THR A 177 5.19 -1.42 15.10
C THR A 177 4.00 -1.15 14.18
N GLY A 178 4.27 -1.18 12.89
CA GLY A 178 3.28 -1.00 11.83
C GLY A 178 3.94 -1.29 10.49
N GLY A 179 3.16 -1.69 9.50
CA GLY A 179 3.71 -2.20 8.26
C GLY A 179 2.74 -3.05 7.46
N PRO A 180 2.98 -3.20 6.15
CA PRO A 180 2.29 -4.20 5.36
C PRO A 180 2.80 -5.60 5.72
N THR A 181 1.88 -6.54 5.85
CA THR A 181 2.19 -7.97 5.86
C THR A 181 2.01 -8.54 4.45
N LEU A 182 3.05 -9.18 3.92
CA LEU A 182 3.01 -9.87 2.63
C LEU A 182 2.73 -11.36 2.83
N ILE A 183 1.56 -11.81 2.38
CA ILE A 183 1.10 -13.19 2.52
C ILE A 183 1.21 -13.87 1.15
N PRO A 184 2.01 -14.94 0.99
CA PRO A 184 2.16 -15.61 -0.30
C PRO A 184 0.85 -16.26 -0.76
N ILE A 185 0.55 -16.14 -2.05
CA ILE A 185 -0.59 -16.75 -2.73
C ILE A 185 -0.12 -17.55 -3.95
N GLY A 186 -0.84 -18.62 -4.29
CA GLY A 186 -0.48 -19.53 -5.38
C GLY A 186 0.50 -20.64 -4.96
N ASP A 187 0.91 -21.47 -5.93
CA ASP A 187 1.78 -22.63 -5.69
C ASP A 187 3.27 -22.27 -5.74
N TRP A 188 3.87 -22.11 -4.56
CA TRP A 188 5.30 -21.84 -4.37
C TRP A 188 6.17 -23.09 -4.19
N SER A 189 5.60 -24.30 -4.28
CA SER A 189 6.29 -25.55 -3.90
C SER A 189 7.51 -25.90 -4.75
N ALA A 190 7.60 -25.35 -5.97
CA ALA A 190 8.71 -25.58 -6.89
C ALA A 190 9.93 -24.66 -6.67
N ASP A 191 9.83 -23.63 -5.82
CA ASP A 191 10.90 -22.66 -5.60
C ASP A 191 11.73 -22.95 -4.35
N ILE A 192 13.05 -22.95 -4.53
CA ILE A 192 14.04 -23.28 -3.50
C ILE A 192 14.16 -22.14 -2.45
N ILE A 193 13.53 -20.98 -2.70
CA ILE A 193 13.50 -19.82 -1.79
C ILE A 193 12.92 -20.17 -0.42
N PHE A 194 11.96 -21.09 -0.35
CA PHE A 194 11.43 -21.57 0.94
C PHE A 194 12.19 -22.77 1.51
N THR A 195 13.18 -23.30 0.81
CA THR A 195 13.98 -24.43 1.30
C THR A 195 15.03 -23.99 2.33
N ASN A 196 15.45 -22.72 2.28
CA ASN A 196 16.41 -22.15 3.22
C ASN A 196 15.83 -21.01 4.10
N GLY A 197 14.57 -20.62 3.89
CA GLY A 197 13.93 -19.52 4.62
C GLY A 197 14.37 -18.13 4.13
N PHE A 198 13.82 -17.08 4.74
CA PHE A 198 14.20 -15.68 4.51
C PHE A 198 15.47 -15.26 5.31
N GLU A 199 16.25 -16.22 5.80
CA GLU A 199 17.51 -16.00 6.53
C GLU A 199 18.75 -16.40 5.72
#